data_AF-A0A3B9XRS7-F1
#
_entry.id   AF-A0A3B9XRS7-F1
#
_cell.length_a   1.000
_cell.length_b   1.000
_cell.length_c   1.000
_cell.angle_alpha   90.00
_cell.angle_beta   90.00
_cell.angle_gamma   90.00
#
_symmetry.space_group_name_H-M   'P 1'
#
loop_
_entity.id
_entity.type
_entity.pdbx_description
1 polymer ?
#
loop_
_entity_poly.entity_id
_entity_poly.type
_entity_poly.pdbx_seq_one_letter_code
_entity_poly.pdbx_strand_id
1 'polypeptide(L)'
;MSQDAHSLLLFFDDESRHKQCLLMLLKLHKQEDEEASRWSAALGVDIRTDWQDHWFNHELSAQPEYIRIDYETSTHYGLPLHALQQLFACGMTAAVVDTFHDQVGECSRHYFLQGQLVDENTLFEACPATRTVVEAQFDDDLENESEPVRPV
;
A
#
# COMPACT_ATOMS: atom_id res chain seq x y z
N MET A 1 15.81 17.48 -2.98
CA MET A 1 14.38 17.47 -3.34
C MET A 1 13.75 16.58 -2.29
N SER A 2 12.81 17.08 -1.48
CA SER A 2 12.19 16.26 -0.44
C SER A 2 11.10 15.39 -1.07
N GLN A 3 11.01 14.14 -0.62
CA GLN A 3 10.08 13.12 -1.10
C GLN A 3 9.32 12.58 0.11
N ASP A 4 8.08 12.16 -0.11
CA ASP A 4 7.31 11.45 0.90
C ASP A 4 7.42 9.96 0.64
N ALA A 5 7.67 9.18 1.69
CA ALA A 5 7.72 7.72 1.62
C ALA A 5 6.35 7.17 2.03
N HIS A 6 5.85 6.21 1.27
CA HIS A 6 4.53 5.61 1.48
C HIS A 6 4.68 4.10 1.62
N SER A 7 3.89 3.54 2.52
CA SER A 7 3.67 2.11 2.65
C SER A 7 2.17 1.82 2.49
N LEU A 8 1.82 1.01 1.50
CA LEU A 8 0.44 0.67 1.17
C LEU A 8 0.20 -0.82 1.39
N LEU A 9 -0.70 -1.13 2.31
CA LEU A 9 -1.19 -2.49 2.56
C LEU A 9 -2.54 -2.68 1.87
N LEU A 10 -2.66 -3.78 1.12
CA LEU A 10 -3.86 -4.18 0.40
C LEU A 10 -4.40 -5.49 0.97
N PHE A 11 -5.70 -5.53 1.27
CA PHE A 11 -6.37 -6.69 1.85
C PHE A 11 -7.51 -7.16 0.96
N PHE A 12 -7.62 -8.48 0.80
CA PHE A 12 -8.61 -9.15 -0.04
C PHE A 12 -9.23 -10.32 0.72
N ASP A 13 -10.56 -10.44 0.67
CA ASP A 13 -11.23 -11.65 1.18
C ASP A 13 -11.16 -12.82 0.19
N ASP A 14 -11.02 -12.52 -1.11
CA ASP A 14 -10.94 -13.51 -2.19
C ASP A 14 -9.47 -13.79 -2.56
N GLU A 15 -9.00 -15.01 -2.28
CA GLU A 15 -7.64 -15.46 -2.58
C GLU A 15 -7.31 -15.42 -4.08
N SER A 16 -8.30 -15.67 -4.96
CA SER A 16 -8.10 -15.54 -6.41
C SER A 16 -7.87 -14.09 -6.80
N ARG A 17 -8.62 -13.14 -6.21
CA ARG A 17 -8.43 -11.70 -6.46
C ARG A 17 -7.10 -11.22 -5.94
N HIS A 18 -6.72 -11.64 -4.73
CA HIS A 18 -5.39 -11.41 -4.18
C HIS A 18 -4.31 -11.84 -5.19
N LYS A 19 -4.32 -13.10 -5.62
CA LYS A 19 -3.29 -13.65 -6.53
C LYS A 19 -3.24 -12.92 -7.86
N GLN A 20 -4.39 -12.59 -8.44
CA GLN A 20 -4.44 -11.85 -9.71
C GLN A 20 -3.87 -10.43 -9.56
N CYS A 21 -4.22 -9.73 -8.46
CA CYS A 21 -3.69 -8.41 -8.17
C CYS A 21 -2.16 -8.47 -7.96
N LEU A 22 -1.68 -9.43 -7.18
CA LEU A 22 -0.25 -9.64 -6.98
C LEU A 22 0.48 -9.92 -8.29
N LEU A 23 -0.09 -10.74 -9.18
CA LEU A 23 0.50 -10.99 -10.50
C LEU A 23 0.59 -9.70 -11.33
N MET A 24 -0.48 -8.89 -11.37
CA MET A 24 -0.46 -7.59 -12.05
C MET A 24 0.68 -6.70 -11.51
N LEU A 25 0.77 -6.54 -10.19
CA LEU A 25 1.79 -5.72 -9.52
C LEU A 25 3.21 -6.24 -9.78
N LEU A 26 3.42 -7.56 -9.73
CA LEU A 26 4.72 -8.18 -10.04
C LEU A 26 5.15 -7.92 -11.49
N LYS A 27 4.20 -7.91 -12.44
CA LYS A 27 4.49 -7.60 -13.84
C LYS A 27 4.82 -6.14 -14.06
N LEU A 28 4.12 -5.23 -13.37
CA LEU A 28 4.45 -3.80 -13.35
C LEU A 28 5.85 -3.56 -12.78
N HIS A 29 6.16 -4.18 -11.64
CA HIS A 29 7.47 -4.06 -11.00
C HIS A 29 8.62 -4.56 -11.88
N LYS A 30 8.40 -5.64 -12.65
CA LYS A 30 9.39 -6.19 -13.59
C LYS A 30 9.45 -5.47 -14.94
N GLN A 31 8.64 -4.43 -15.15
CA GLN A 31 8.52 -3.72 -16.42
C GLN A 31 8.12 -4.65 -17.59
N GLU A 32 7.30 -5.66 -17.30
CA GLU A 32 6.74 -6.59 -18.29
C GLU A 32 5.39 -6.05 -18.80
N ASP A 33 5.42 -4.95 -19.55
CA ASP A 33 4.24 -4.12 -19.89
C ASP A 33 3.09 -4.89 -20.56
N GLU A 34 3.40 -5.84 -21.45
CA GLU A 34 2.38 -6.64 -22.15
C GLU A 34 1.61 -7.55 -21.18
N GLU A 35 2.34 -8.21 -20.28
CA GLU A 35 1.75 -9.09 -19.28
C GLU A 35 1.02 -8.27 -18.20
N ALA A 36 1.60 -7.15 -17.76
CA ALA A 36 0.92 -6.21 -16.87
C ALA A 36 -0.41 -5.74 -17.46
N SER A 37 -0.42 -5.34 -18.73
CA SER A 37 -1.63 -4.92 -19.46
C SER A 37 -2.68 -6.03 -19.50
N ARG A 38 -2.25 -7.28 -19.70
CA ARG A 38 -3.14 -8.44 -19.74
C ARG A 38 -3.82 -8.67 -18.38
N TRP A 39 -3.07 -8.61 -17.29
CA TRP A 39 -3.62 -8.78 -15.94
C TRP A 39 -4.50 -7.59 -15.53
N SER A 40 -4.09 -6.36 -15.85
CA SER A 40 -4.89 -5.15 -15.70
C SER A 40 -6.24 -5.26 -16.42
N ALA A 41 -6.24 -5.69 -17.69
CA ALA A 41 -7.46 -5.89 -18.45
C ALA A 41 -8.35 -7.02 -17.89
N ALA A 42 -7.75 -8.11 -17.39
CA ALA A 42 -8.49 -9.20 -16.77
C ALA A 42 -9.14 -8.80 -15.43
N LEU A 43 -8.50 -7.91 -14.68
CA LEU A 43 -9.03 -7.36 -13.43
C LEU A 43 -9.97 -6.18 -13.65
N GLY A 44 -9.91 -5.52 -14.82
CA GLY A 44 -10.60 -4.26 -15.08
C GLY A 44 -9.98 -3.08 -14.31
N VAL A 45 -8.68 -3.15 -14.04
CA VAL A 45 -7.94 -2.19 -13.20
C VAL A 45 -6.77 -1.64 -13.97
N ASP A 46 -6.60 -0.31 -13.94
CA ASP A 46 -5.42 0.35 -14.48
C ASP A 46 -4.84 1.35 -13.50
N ILE A 47 -3.74 0.95 -12.86
CA ILE A 47 -2.97 1.80 -11.93
C ILE A 47 -1.63 2.24 -12.54
N ARG A 48 -1.40 2.01 -13.85
CA ARG A 48 -0.09 2.25 -14.48
C ARG A 48 0.33 3.70 -14.42
N THR A 49 -0.61 4.63 -14.59
CA THR A 49 -0.35 6.07 -14.47
C THR A 49 0.22 6.40 -13.10
N ASP A 50 -0.42 5.93 -12.02
CA ASP A 50 0.11 6.11 -10.67
C ASP A 50 1.48 5.45 -10.51
N TRP A 51 1.61 4.18 -10.94
CA TRP A 51 2.82 3.38 -10.81
C TRP A 51 4.04 3.96 -11.54
N GLN A 52 3.85 4.52 -12.73
CA GLN A 52 4.94 4.98 -13.61
C GLN A 52 5.22 6.48 -13.47
N ASP A 53 4.19 7.30 -13.32
CA ASP A 53 4.32 8.76 -13.38
C ASP A 53 4.47 9.39 -11.99
N HIS A 54 4.03 8.68 -10.93
CA HIS A 54 3.95 9.25 -9.59
C HIS A 54 4.71 8.48 -8.52
N TRP A 55 4.83 7.16 -8.67
CA TRP A 55 5.48 6.30 -7.69
C TRP A 55 6.91 5.96 -8.11
N PHE A 56 7.87 6.31 -7.27
CA PHE A 56 9.29 6.05 -7.47
C PHE A 56 9.79 5.01 -6.47
N ASN A 57 10.95 4.40 -6.76
CA ASN A 57 11.64 3.46 -5.87
C ASN A 57 10.72 2.39 -5.27
N HIS A 58 9.79 1.88 -6.08
CA HIS A 58 8.74 1.01 -5.59
C HIS A 58 9.30 -0.38 -5.24
N GLU A 59 8.93 -0.90 -4.07
CA GLU A 59 9.18 -2.26 -3.63
C GLU A 59 7.85 -2.99 -3.44
N LEU A 60 7.85 -4.29 -3.71
CA LEU A 60 6.66 -5.13 -3.64
C LEU A 60 6.96 -6.38 -2.82
N SER A 61 6.19 -6.59 -1.77
CA SER A 61 6.18 -7.83 -1.00
C SER A 61 4.74 -8.31 -0.78
N ALA A 62 4.57 -9.60 -0.53
CA ALA A 62 3.25 -10.18 -0.33
C ALA A 62 3.29 -11.38 0.62
N GLN A 63 2.22 -11.51 1.38
CA GLN A 63 1.88 -12.64 2.23
C GLN A 63 0.47 -13.12 1.87
N PRO A 64 0.04 -14.32 2.28
CA PRO A 64 -1.34 -14.77 2.04
C PRO A 64 -2.41 -13.78 2.51
N GLU A 65 -2.14 -13.04 3.59
CA GLU A 65 -3.08 -12.12 4.23
C GLU A 65 -3.09 -10.71 3.62
N TYR A 66 -1.99 -10.27 3.01
CA TYR A 66 -1.85 -8.89 2.51
C TYR A 66 -0.82 -8.75 1.38
N ILE A 67 -0.96 -7.70 0.59
CA ILE A 67 0.09 -7.23 -0.33
C ILE A 67 0.61 -5.91 0.21
N ARG A 68 1.94 -5.74 0.26
CA ARG A 68 2.60 -4.49 0.65
C ARG A 68 3.32 -3.88 -0.53
N ILE A 69 3.08 -2.59 -0.74
CA ILE A 69 3.75 -1.78 -1.75
C ILE A 69 4.39 -0.60 -1.02
N ASP A 70 5.71 -0.52 -1.05
CA ASP A 70 6.44 0.63 -0.55
C ASP A 70 6.85 1.49 -1.76
N TYR A 71 6.66 2.80 -1.69
CA TYR A 71 6.99 3.69 -2.80
C TYR A 71 7.22 5.12 -2.32
N GLU A 72 7.97 5.89 -3.09
CA GLU A 72 8.21 7.31 -2.84
C GLU A 72 7.42 8.17 -3.81
N THR A 73 7.05 9.38 -3.38
CA THR A 73 6.38 10.36 -4.25
C THR A 73 6.96 11.75 -4.05
N SER A 74 6.55 12.70 -4.90
CA SER A 74 6.75 14.12 -4.60
C SER A 74 5.93 14.51 -3.36
N THR A 75 6.38 15.51 -2.61
CA THR A 75 5.69 16.09 -1.43
C THR A 75 4.36 16.79 -1.76
N HIS A 76 4.03 16.95 -3.04
CA HIS A 76 2.72 17.46 -3.49
C HIS A 76 1.77 16.36 -3.95
N TYR A 77 2.24 15.11 -3.97
CA TYR A 77 1.38 13.97 -4.26
C TYR A 77 0.54 13.68 -3.01
N GLY A 78 -0.78 13.72 -3.17
CA GLY A 78 -1.70 13.37 -2.10
C GLY A 78 -1.82 11.86 -1.92
N LEU A 79 -2.92 11.41 -1.31
CA LEU A 79 -3.23 9.99 -1.24
C LEU A 79 -3.46 9.40 -2.64
N PRO A 80 -3.11 8.11 -2.87
CA PRO A 80 -3.28 7.43 -4.15
C PRO A 80 -4.75 7.04 -4.43
N LEU A 81 -5.67 8.01 -4.35
CA LEU A 81 -7.11 7.77 -4.38
C LEU A 81 -7.58 7.12 -5.69
N HIS A 82 -6.96 7.48 -6.81
CA HIS A 82 -7.26 6.88 -8.11
C HIS A 82 -6.91 5.39 -8.12
N ALA A 83 -5.67 5.03 -7.74
CA ALA A 83 -5.23 3.64 -7.65
C ALA A 83 -6.10 2.84 -6.66
N LEU A 84 -6.38 3.39 -5.48
CA LEU A 84 -7.25 2.75 -4.49
C LEU A 84 -8.64 2.48 -5.05
N GLN A 85 -9.26 3.45 -5.71
CA GLN A 85 -10.59 3.30 -6.31
C GLN A 85 -10.62 2.16 -7.34
N GLN A 86 -9.59 2.04 -8.18
CA GLN A 86 -9.48 0.95 -9.14
C GLN A 86 -9.35 -0.40 -8.43
N LEU A 87 -8.49 -0.49 -7.41
CA LEU A 87 -8.27 -1.72 -6.65
C LEU A 87 -9.53 -2.17 -5.86
N PHE A 88 -10.29 -1.23 -5.30
CA PHE A 88 -11.60 -1.53 -4.70
C PHE A 88 -12.59 -2.07 -5.73
N ALA A 89 -12.57 -1.56 -6.97
CA ALA A 89 -13.45 -2.04 -8.03
C ALA A 89 -13.15 -3.50 -8.45
N CYS A 90 -11.96 -4.04 -8.20
CA CYS A 90 -11.62 -5.43 -8.51
C CYS A 90 -11.77 -6.41 -7.33
N GLY A 91 -12.32 -5.95 -6.21
CA GLY A 91 -12.63 -6.80 -5.05
C GLY A 91 -11.62 -6.72 -3.91
N MET A 92 -10.80 -5.67 -3.84
CA MET A 92 -10.09 -5.33 -2.61
C MET A 92 -11.12 -4.97 -1.51
N THR A 93 -10.94 -5.50 -0.31
CA THR A 93 -11.85 -5.30 0.82
C THR A 93 -11.45 -4.07 1.63
N ALA A 94 -10.14 -3.92 1.86
CA ALA A 94 -9.57 -2.86 2.69
C ALA A 94 -8.18 -2.46 2.19
N ALA A 95 -7.76 -1.26 2.56
CA ALA A 95 -6.41 -0.78 2.36
C ALA A 95 -5.97 0.14 3.50
N VAL A 96 -4.67 0.18 3.76
CA VAL A 96 -4.08 1.12 4.72
C VAL A 96 -2.89 1.79 4.06
N VAL A 97 -2.85 3.12 4.10
CA VAL A 97 -1.75 3.95 3.59
C VAL A 97 -1.07 4.60 4.79
N ASP A 98 0.19 4.30 5.00
CA ASP A 98 1.07 5.02 5.92
C ASP A 98 2.01 5.91 5.10
N THR A 99 2.12 7.18 5.45
CA THR A 99 2.96 8.16 4.75
C THR A 99 3.90 8.82 5.74
N PHE A 100 5.20 8.69 5.52
CA PHE A 100 6.23 9.45 6.22
C PHE A 100 6.57 10.72 5.43
N HIS A 101 6.33 11.87 6.04
CA HIS A 101 6.58 13.19 5.46
C HIS A 101 7.96 13.72 5.88
N ASP A 102 8.96 13.54 5.02
CA ASP A 102 10.36 13.92 5.27
C ASP A 102 10.53 15.41 5.67
N GLN A 103 9.67 16.30 5.16
CA GLN A 103 9.75 17.73 5.48
C GLN A 103 9.46 18.07 6.94
N VAL A 104 8.58 17.29 7.58
CA VAL A 104 8.12 17.54 8.96
C VAL A 104 8.52 16.43 9.93
N GLY A 105 9.02 15.29 9.43
CA GLY A 105 9.39 14.14 10.24
C GLY A 105 8.18 13.48 10.93
N GLU A 106 7.01 13.52 10.30
CA GLU A 106 5.75 12.99 10.85
C GLU A 106 5.19 11.88 9.95
N CYS A 107 4.56 10.87 10.57
CA CYS A 107 3.79 9.86 9.86
C CYS A 107 2.30 10.20 9.88
N SER A 108 1.62 9.99 8.75
CA SER A 108 0.17 10.01 8.67
C SER A 108 -0.37 8.68 8.16
N ARG A 109 -1.37 8.13 8.85
CA ARG A 109 -1.96 6.84 8.52
C ARG A 109 -3.43 6.97 8.17
N HIS A 110 -3.83 6.39 7.05
CA HIS A 110 -5.17 6.47 6.48
C HIS A 110 -5.73 5.06 6.23
N TYR A 111 -6.95 4.84 6.69
CA TYR A 111 -7.63 3.55 6.62
C TYR A 111 -8.78 3.60 5.63
N PHE A 112 -8.85 2.61 4.74
CA PHE A 112 -9.90 2.51 3.74
C PHE A 112 -10.63 1.19 3.85
N LEU A 113 -11.95 1.25 3.86
CA LEU A 113 -12.83 0.09 3.88
C LEU A 113 -13.88 0.26 2.78
N GLN A 114 -13.99 -0.72 1.87
CA GLN A 114 -14.98 -0.71 0.78
C GLN A 114 -14.96 0.60 -0.05
N GLY A 115 -13.78 1.17 -0.30
CA GLY A 115 -13.63 2.41 -1.08
C GLY A 115 -13.91 3.70 -0.30
N GLN A 116 -14.15 3.64 1.00
CA GLN A 116 -14.39 4.80 1.85
C GLN A 116 -13.26 4.99 2.86
N LEU A 117 -12.88 6.25 3.10
CA LEU A 117 -11.99 6.60 4.19
C LEU A 117 -12.75 6.42 5.51
N VAL A 118 -12.18 5.64 6.43
CA VAL A 118 -12.76 5.32 7.74
C VAL A 118 -11.72 5.57 8.84
N ASP A 119 -12.17 5.59 10.10
CA ASP A 119 -11.26 5.55 11.23
C ASP A 119 -10.72 4.12 11.47
N GLU A 120 -9.64 4.04 12.24
CA GLU A 120 -8.95 2.81 12.60
C GLU A 120 -9.87 1.75 13.23
N ASN A 121 -10.70 2.15 14.19
CA ASN A 121 -11.56 1.21 14.90
C ASN A 121 -12.61 0.63 13.96
N THR A 122 -13.20 1.46 13.10
CA THR A 122 -14.15 1.00 12.07
C THR A 122 -13.53 -0.06 11.16
N LEU A 123 -12.27 0.11 10.73
CA LEU A 123 -11.58 -0.90 9.93
C LEU A 123 -11.39 -2.20 10.71
N PHE A 124 -10.89 -2.13 11.94
CA PHE A 124 -10.57 -3.30 12.74
C PHE A 124 -11.81 -4.06 13.23
N GLU A 125 -12.94 -3.37 13.43
CA GLU A 125 -14.21 -4.03 13.72
C GLU A 125 -14.74 -4.80 12.51
N ALA A 126 -14.62 -4.22 11.30
CA ALA A 126 -15.08 -4.84 10.07
C ALA A 126 -14.18 -5.98 9.59
N CYS A 127 -12.86 -5.81 9.72
CA CYS A 127 -11.85 -6.77 9.28
C CYS A 127 -10.80 -7.01 10.40
N PRO A 128 -11.12 -7.76 11.47
CA PRO A 128 -10.25 -7.91 12.64
C PRO A 128 -8.85 -8.47 12.33
N ALA A 129 -8.72 -9.28 11.27
CA ALA A 129 -7.43 -9.83 10.85
C ALA A 129 -6.44 -8.73 10.38
N THR A 130 -6.94 -7.59 9.91
CA THR A 130 -6.09 -6.48 9.43
C THR A 130 -5.31 -5.84 10.57
N ARG A 131 -5.86 -5.83 11.79
CA ARG A 131 -5.24 -5.23 12.97
C ARG A 131 -3.83 -5.78 13.24
N THR A 132 -3.71 -7.10 13.33
CA THR A 132 -2.42 -7.75 13.61
C THR A 132 -1.39 -7.47 12.51
N VAL A 133 -1.84 -7.37 11.25
CA VAL A 133 -0.95 -7.03 10.13
C VAL A 133 -0.50 -5.57 10.21
N VAL A 134 -1.44 -4.65 10.43
CA VAL A 134 -1.15 -3.21 10.51
C VAL A 134 -0.18 -2.92 11.67
N GLU A 135 -0.47 -3.44 12.86
CA GLU A 135 0.40 -3.30 14.05
C GLU A 135 1.80 -3.86 13.74
N ALA A 136 1.90 -5.07 13.17
CA ALA A 136 3.20 -5.69 12.87
C ALA A 136 3.97 -5.03 11.70
N GLN A 137 3.29 -4.36 10.77
CA GLN A 137 3.94 -3.79 9.58
C GLN A 137 4.35 -2.34 9.76
N PHE A 138 3.70 -1.59 10.66
CA PHE A 138 3.94 -0.17 10.82
C PHE A 138 4.32 0.25 12.24
N ASP A 139 4.03 -0.55 13.28
CA ASP A 139 4.38 -0.18 14.66
C ASP A 139 5.73 -0.80 15.10
N ASP A 140 6.18 -1.89 14.45
CA ASP A 140 7.54 -2.44 14.64
C ASP A 140 8.64 -1.46 14.17
N ASP A 141 8.33 -0.54 13.25
CA ASP A 141 9.28 0.49 12.80
C ASP A 141 9.57 1.56 13.88
N LEU A 142 8.70 1.70 14.89
CA LEU A 142 8.90 2.66 15.99
C LEU A 142 9.83 2.14 17.11
N GLU A 143 10.09 0.83 17.19
CA GLU A 143 10.98 0.27 18.21
C GLU A 143 12.46 0.26 17.80
N ASN A 144 12.78 0.41 16.50
CA ASN A 144 14.17 0.39 16.01
C ASN A 144 14.91 1.73 16.05
N GLU A 145 14.23 2.85 16.33
CA GLU A 145 14.91 4.14 16.59
C GLU A 145 15.42 4.29 18.03
N SER A 146 15.23 3.26 18.87
CA SER A 146 15.68 3.24 20.26
C SER A 146 16.94 2.39 20.47
N GLU A 147 17.99 2.53 19.64
CA GLU A 147 19.32 2.07 20.07
C GLU A 147 19.86 3.04 21.14
N PRO A 148 20.03 2.62 22.42
CA PRO A 148 20.73 3.45 23.37
C PRO A 148 22.20 3.53 22.97
N VAL A 149 22.68 4.74 22.71
CA VAL A 149 24.11 5.06 22.61
C VAL A 149 24.80 4.48 23.85
N ARG A 150 25.56 3.40 23.66
CA ARG A 150 26.39 2.85 24.74
C ARG A 150 27.46 3.90 25.08
N PRO A 151 27.58 4.34 26.34
CA PRO A 151 28.66 5.22 26.71
C PRO A 151 29.97 4.41 26.78
N VAL A 152 30.94 4.90 26.00
CA VAL A 152 32.41 4.77 26.03
C VAL A 152 33.02 3.42 26.40
#